data_AF-A0A381PQP1-F1
#
_entry.id   AF-A0A381PQP1-F1
#
_cell.length_a   1.000
_cell.length_b   1.000
_cell.length_c   1.000
_cell.angle_alpha   90.00
_cell.angle_beta   90.00
_cell.angle_gamma   90.00
#
_symmetry.space_group_name_H-M   'P 1'
#
loop_
_entity.id
_entity.type
_entity.pdbx_description
1 polymer ?
#
loop_
_entity_poly.entity_id
_entity_poly.type
_entity_poly.pdbx_seq_one_letter_code
_entity_poly.pdbx_strand_id
1 'polypeptide(L)'
;VIIKVEPADFFMYRVIVIANLENPDPEDQEIRDYLKANELEPKYRSEGDFEGRHSESMQFGGCYLGNHTGEINLIQQRYVEEEIIVHEIKRHLAESDRPVEFPEEERDNAVAELLKTFNNEDAFRKMDDGKYEVALEGEAVREAARGLLAG
;
A
#
# COMPACT_ATOMS: atom_id res chain seq x y z
N VAL A 1 6.63 5.07 -1.12
CA VAL A 1 7.92 5.44 -0.44
C VAL A 1 8.93 4.30 -0.51
N ILE A 2 10.23 4.59 -0.60
CA ILE A 2 11.31 3.58 -0.48
C ILE A 2 12.13 3.82 0.78
N ILE A 3 12.38 2.74 1.55
CA ILE A 3 13.29 2.76 2.71
C ILE A 3 14.60 2.07 2.32
N LYS A 4 15.70 2.80 2.41
CA LYS A 4 17.05 2.27 2.21
C LYS A 4 17.85 2.32 3.50
N VAL A 5 18.48 1.20 3.86
CA VAL A 5 19.41 1.12 4.99
C VAL A 5 20.83 1.03 4.44
N GLU A 6 21.68 1.97 4.83
CA GLU A 6 23.08 2.02 4.38
C GLU A 6 24.04 2.00 5.57
N PRO A 7 25.20 1.33 5.45
CA PRO A 7 26.24 1.43 6.47
C PRO A 7 26.73 2.87 6.59
N ALA A 8 27.02 3.28 7.83
CA ALA A 8 27.73 4.51 8.17
C ALA A 8 29.02 4.13 8.93
N ASP A 9 29.94 5.08 9.11
CA ASP A 9 31.20 4.81 9.81
C ASP A 9 30.97 4.24 11.23
N PHE A 10 31.82 3.31 11.66
CA PHE A 10 31.82 2.70 13.01
C PHE A 10 30.50 2.05 13.47
N PHE A 11 30.12 0.89 12.90
CA PHE A 11 28.95 0.08 13.32
C PHE A 11 27.60 0.82 13.33
N MET A 12 27.53 2.02 12.76
CA MET A 12 26.30 2.77 12.59
C MET A 12 25.72 2.45 11.22
N TYR A 13 24.41 2.62 11.08
CA TYR A 13 23.75 2.69 9.80
C TYR A 13 22.96 3.99 9.72
N ARG A 14 22.62 4.41 8.52
CA ARG A 14 21.67 5.48 8.26
C ARG A 14 20.45 4.88 7.57
N VAL A 15 19.30 5.46 7.86
CA VAL A 15 18.05 5.14 7.16
C VAL A 15 17.74 6.31 6.23
N ILE A 16 17.48 6.02 4.96
CA ILE A 16 17.12 6.99 3.95
C ILE A 16 15.69 6.67 3.50
N VAL A 17 14.80 7.62 3.69
CA VAL A 17 13.42 7.57 3.19
C VAL A 17 13.37 8.36 1.90
N ILE A 18 12.88 7.75 0.83
CA ILE A 18 12.84 8.32 -0.50
C ILE A 18 11.38 8.37 -0.95
N ALA A 19 10.89 9.57 -1.28
CA ALA A 19 9.53 9.79 -1.74
C ALA A 19 9.55 10.38 -3.16
N ASN A 20 8.76 9.80 -4.06
CA ASN A 20 8.64 10.29 -5.42
C ASN A 20 7.83 11.59 -5.42
N LEU A 21 8.36 12.67 -6.00
CA LEU A 21 7.69 13.97 -6.04
C LEU A 21 6.80 14.15 -7.27
N GLU A 22 7.03 13.38 -8.33
CA GLU A 22 6.26 13.47 -9.59
C GLU A 22 5.02 12.58 -9.54
N ASN A 23 5.17 11.37 -9.01
CA ASN A 23 4.10 10.41 -8.83
C ASN A 23 4.23 9.75 -7.46
N PRO A 24 3.77 10.45 -6.39
CA PRO A 24 3.81 9.92 -5.03
C PRO A 24 3.02 8.62 -4.93
N ASP A 25 3.54 7.65 -4.18
CA ASP A 25 2.79 6.43 -3.91
C ASP A 25 1.62 6.73 -2.94
N PRO A 26 0.51 5.97 -2.98
CA PRO A 26 -0.67 6.26 -2.17
C PRO A 26 -0.40 6.34 -0.66
N GLU A 27 0.58 5.57 -0.16
CA GLU A 27 0.96 5.55 1.25
C GLU A 27 1.87 6.71 1.67
N ASP A 28 2.42 7.48 0.72
CA ASP A 28 3.43 8.52 0.99
C ASP A 28 2.93 9.55 2.01
N GLN A 29 1.66 9.94 1.89
CA GLN A 29 1.07 10.94 2.79
C GLN A 29 0.93 10.40 4.21
N GLU A 30 0.49 9.16 4.39
CA GLU A 30 0.34 8.57 5.71
C GLU A 30 1.71 8.36 6.39
N ILE A 31 2.73 7.96 5.63
CA ILE A 31 4.09 7.86 6.15
C ILE A 31 4.60 9.23 6.60
N ARG A 32 4.33 10.30 5.83
CA ARG A 32 4.70 11.68 6.24
C ARG A 32 3.98 12.10 7.51
N ASP A 33 2.69 11.78 7.64
CA ASP A 33 1.91 12.10 8.83
C ASP A 33 2.39 11.30 10.05
N TYR A 34 2.76 10.03 9.86
CA TYR A 34 3.40 9.20 10.89
C TYR A 34 4.72 9.81 11.37
N LEU A 35 5.61 10.19 10.45
CA LEU A 35 6.89 10.83 10.80
C LEU A 35 6.66 12.12 11.60
N LYS A 36 5.69 12.94 11.17
CA LYS A 36 5.34 14.19 11.85
C LYS A 36 4.75 13.96 13.24
N ALA A 37 3.83 13.01 13.38
CA ALA A 37 3.17 12.68 14.64
C ALA A 37 4.14 12.15 15.70
N ASN A 38 5.22 11.50 15.27
CA ASN A 38 6.28 10.97 16.14
C ASN A 38 7.49 11.91 16.26
N GLU A 39 7.38 13.16 15.79
CA GLU A 39 8.45 14.18 15.83
C GLU A 39 9.77 13.67 15.21
N LEU A 40 9.66 12.88 14.13
CA LEU A 40 10.78 12.28 13.43
C LEU A 40 11.29 13.23 12.34
N GLU A 41 12.30 14.03 12.69
CA GLU A 41 12.89 14.99 11.76
C GLU A 41 14.15 14.41 11.08
N PRO A 42 14.28 14.56 9.74
CA PRO A 42 15.47 14.12 9.05
C PRO A 42 16.66 15.03 9.37
N LYS A 43 17.84 14.42 9.51
CA LYS A 43 19.11 15.15 9.66
C LYS A 43 19.48 15.91 8.39
N TYR A 44 19.17 15.31 7.23
CA TYR A 44 19.39 15.92 5.93
C TYR A 44 18.19 15.68 5.02
N ARG A 45 17.84 16.69 4.23
CA ARG A 45 16.82 16.64 3.19
C ARG A 45 17.42 17.14 1.89
N SER A 46 17.19 16.42 0.81
CA SER A 46 17.66 16.81 -0.53
C SER A 46 16.69 16.30 -1.59
N GLU A 47 16.50 17.07 -2.65
CA GLU A 47 15.81 16.62 -3.84
C GLU A 47 16.82 16.21 -4.92
N GLY A 48 16.46 15.24 -5.76
CA GLY A 48 17.28 14.81 -6.88
C GLY A 48 16.68 13.61 -7.61
N ASP A 49 17.46 13.07 -8.54
CA ASP A 49 17.07 11.85 -9.25
C ASP A 49 17.28 10.62 -8.36
N PHE A 50 16.26 9.79 -8.27
CA PHE A 50 16.37 8.43 -7.76
C PHE A 50 15.68 7.47 -8.73
N GLU A 51 16.43 6.52 -9.27
CA GLU A 51 15.94 5.54 -10.25
C GLU A 51 15.19 6.17 -11.45
N GLY A 52 15.66 7.33 -11.92
CA GLY A 52 15.07 8.05 -13.05
C GLY A 52 13.82 8.88 -12.72
N ARG A 53 13.56 9.15 -11.43
CA ARG A 53 12.40 9.91 -10.95
C ARG A 53 12.84 11.06 -10.06
N HIS A 54 12.22 12.23 -10.21
CA HIS A 54 12.47 13.36 -9.29
C HIS A 54 11.90 13.03 -7.91
N SER A 55 12.79 12.95 -6.92
CA SER A 55 12.49 12.40 -5.60
C SER A 55 13.07 13.24 -4.48
N GLU A 56 12.40 13.23 -3.35
CA GLU A 56 12.90 13.76 -2.08
C GLU A 56 13.55 12.63 -1.29
N SER A 57 14.79 12.86 -0.86
CA SER A 57 15.53 11.99 0.05
C SER A 57 15.63 12.63 1.44
N MET A 58 15.24 11.87 2.46
CA MET A 58 15.29 12.25 3.87
C MET A 58 16.20 11.26 4.62
N GLN A 59 17.29 11.76 5.22
CA GLN A 59 18.27 10.92 5.92
C GLN A 59 18.13 11.01 7.44
N PHE A 60 18.12 9.85 8.09
CA PHE A 60 17.97 9.69 9.53
C PHE A 60 19.11 8.85 10.12
N GLY A 61 19.39 9.05 11.41
CA GLY A 61 20.28 8.17 12.15
C GLY A 61 19.68 6.77 12.29
N GLY A 62 20.51 5.73 12.24
CA GLY A 62 20.07 4.34 12.25
C GLY A 62 19.20 3.98 13.45
N CYS A 63 19.68 4.20 14.67
CA CYS A 63 18.88 3.93 15.88
C CYS A 63 17.66 4.85 16.03
N TYR A 64 17.66 6.01 15.37
CA TYR A 64 16.58 6.98 15.48
C TYR A 64 15.37 6.53 14.67
N LEU A 65 15.54 6.24 13.38
CA LEU A 65 14.43 5.77 12.54
C LEU A 65 14.29 4.24 12.52
N GLY A 66 15.32 3.48 12.86
CA GLY A 66 15.30 2.01 12.86
C GLY A 66 14.26 1.41 13.82
N ASN A 67 13.91 2.11 14.90
CA ASN A 67 12.82 1.66 15.79
C ASN A 67 11.41 1.91 15.21
N HIS A 68 11.32 2.62 14.09
CA HIS A 68 10.06 2.99 13.43
C HIS A 68 9.89 2.31 12.07
N THR A 69 10.93 1.67 11.52
CA THR A 69 10.83 1.01 10.22
C THR A 69 9.81 -0.13 10.21
N GLY A 70 9.53 -0.75 11.37
CA GLY A 70 8.46 -1.74 11.50
C GLY A 70 7.07 -1.15 11.24
N GLU A 71 6.74 -0.04 11.91
CA GLU A 71 5.46 0.66 11.73
C GLU A 71 5.29 1.23 10.31
N ILE A 72 6.36 1.79 9.75
CA ILE A 72 6.34 2.28 8.37
C ILE A 72 6.09 1.11 7.40
N ASN A 73 6.70 -0.06 7.65
CA ASN A 73 6.48 -1.25 6.84
C ASN A 73 5.03 -1.76 6.97
N LEU A 74 4.41 -1.67 8.14
CA LEU A 74 2.98 -1.99 8.32
C LEU A 74 2.07 -1.05 7.52
N ILE A 75 2.40 0.25 7.47
CA ILE A 75 1.68 1.21 6.60
C ILE A 75 1.80 0.77 5.15
N GLN A 76 3.02 0.54 4.65
CA GLN A 76 3.24 0.10 3.26
C GLN A 76 2.53 -1.21 2.94
N GLN A 77 2.60 -2.19 3.86
CA GLN A 77 1.96 -3.48 3.71
C GLN A 77 0.44 -3.34 3.54
N ARG A 78 -0.22 -2.50 4.34
CA ARG A 78 -1.68 -2.30 4.23
C ARG A 78 -2.09 -1.78 2.85
N TYR A 79 -1.36 -0.82 2.29
CA TYR A 79 -1.67 -0.30 0.95
C TYR A 79 -1.45 -1.37 -0.13
N VAL A 80 -0.40 -2.17 -0.03
CA VAL A 80 -0.16 -3.30 -0.95
C VAL A 80 -1.29 -4.33 -0.84
N GLU A 81 -1.73 -4.66 0.37
CA GLU A 81 -2.84 -5.57 0.60
C GLU A 81 -4.14 -5.05 -0.03
N GLU A 82 -4.45 -3.77 0.16
CA GLU A 82 -5.60 -3.12 -0.47
C GLU A 82 -5.53 -3.18 -2.01
N GLU A 83 -4.38 -2.86 -2.61
CA GLU A 83 -4.19 -2.93 -4.06
C GLU A 83 -4.41 -4.33 -4.62
N ILE A 84 -3.90 -5.35 -3.91
CA ILE A 84 -4.07 -6.75 -4.30
C ILE A 84 -5.54 -7.17 -4.22
N ILE A 85 -6.26 -6.77 -3.16
CA ILE A 85 -7.69 -7.07 -3.03
C ILE A 85 -8.50 -6.34 -4.11
N VAL A 86 -8.20 -5.06 -4.37
CA VAL A 86 -8.83 -4.29 -5.45
C VAL A 86 -8.64 -4.97 -6.79
N HIS A 87 -7.44 -5.48 -7.07
CA HIS A 87 -7.16 -6.23 -8.28
C HIS A 87 -8.04 -7.48 -8.38
N GLU A 88 -8.12 -8.28 -7.32
CA GLU A 88 -8.91 -9.52 -7.33
C GLU A 88 -10.43 -9.26 -7.40
N ILE A 89 -10.93 -8.20 -6.76
CA ILE A 89 -12.31 -7.73 -6.92
C ILE A 89 -12.59 -7.43 -8.40
N LYS A 90 -11.76 -6.59 -9.03
CA LYS A 90 -11.91 -6.21 -10.45
C LYS A 90 -11.89 -7.45 -11.36
N ARG A 91 -11.00 -8.40 -11.05
CA ARG A 91 -10.91 -9.67 -11.76
C ARG A 91 -12.20 -10.48 -11.64
N HIS A 92 -12.73 -10.69 -10.44
CA HIS A 92 -13.98 -11.44 -10.25
C HIS A 92 -15.20 -10.80 -10.91
N LEU A 93 -15.24 -9.47 -10.98
CA LEU A 93 -16.32 -8.75 -11.66
C LEU A 93 -16.31 -8.99 -13.19
N ALA A 94 -15.11 -9.10 -13.78
CA ALA A 94 -14.92 -9.23 -15.23
C ALA A 94 -14.86 -10.69 -15.71
N GLU A 95 -14.12 -11.55 -15.01
CA GLU A 95 -13.82 -12.94 -15.41
C GLU A 95 -14.87 -13.92 -14.89
N SER A 96 -16.12 -13.81 -15.35
CA SER A 96 -17.17 -14.78 -15.01
C SER A 96 -18.19 -14.99 -16.14
N ASP A 97 -18.96 -16.08 -16.07
CA ASP A 97 -20.08 -16.35 -16.99
C ASP A 97 -21.21 -15.30 -16.90
N ARG A 98 -21.23 -14.52 -15.81
CA ARG A 98 -22.21 -13.45 -15.53
C ARG A 98 -21.47 -12.24 -14.95
N PRO A 99 -20.73 -11.48 -15.78
CA PRO A 99 -19.97 -10.34 -15.31
C PRO A 99 -20.90 -9.28 -14.72
N VAL A 100 -20.36 -8.49 -13.79
CA VAL A 100 -21.07 -7.38 -13.16
C VAL A 100 -20.37 -6.09 -13.57
N GLU A 101 -21.04 -5.31 -14.41
CA GLU A 101 -20.50 -4.06 -14.94
C GLU A 101 -21.15 -2.87 -14.25
N PHE A 102 -20.31 -1.98 -13.73
CA PHE A 102 -20.72 -0.66 -13.25
C PHE A 102 -20.51 0.38 -14.36
N PRO A 103 -21.35 1.44 -14.41
CA PRO A 103 -21.03 2.65 -15.16
C PRO A 103 -19.61 3.13 -14.84
N GLU A 104 -18.88 3.63 -15.84
CA GLU A 104 -17.47 4.01 -15.69
C GLU A 104 -17.26 5.01 -14.55
N GLU A 105 -18.18 5.96 -14.41
CA GLU A 105 -18.19 6.99 -13.36
C GLU A 105 -18.46 6.47 -11.94
N GLU A 106 -19.06 5.29 -11.80
CA GLU A 106 -19.38 4.67 -10.51
C GLU A 106 -18.42 3.53 -10.15
N ARG A 107 -17.65 3.03 -11.12
CA ARG A 107 -16.81 1.84 -10.97
C ARG A 107 -15.84 1.93 -9.81
N ASP A 108 -15.12 3.05 -9.67
CA ASP A 108 -14.13 3.20 -8.60
C ASP A 108 -14.79 3.30 -7.22
N ASN A 109 -15.94 3.98 -7.12
CA ASN A 109 -16.72 4.03 -5.89
C ASN A 109 -17.28 2.64 -5.51
N ALA A 110 -17.79 1.89 -6.49
CA ALA A 110 -18.29 0.55 -6.25
C ALA A 110 -17.18 -0.41 -5.79
N VAL A 111 -16.00 -0.34 -6.41
CA VAL A 111 -14.83 -1.11 -5.97
C VAL A 111 -14.40 -0.70 -4.57
N ALA A 112 -14.42 0.59 -4.24
CA ALA A 112 -14.11 1.07 -2.89
C ALA A 112 -15.09 0.56 -1.83
N GLU A 113 -16.40 0.49 -2.15
CA GLU A 113 -17.39 -0.09 -1.24
C GLU A 113 -17.20 -1.61 -1.07
N LEU A 114 -16.88 -2.33 -2.15
CA LEU A 114 -16.55 -3.75 -2.07
C LEU A 114 -15.29 -3.98 -1.24
N LEU A 115 -14.27 -3.15 -1.42
CA LEU A 115 -13.02 -3.23 -0.65
C LEU A 115 -13.28 -3.18 0.85
N LYS A 116 -14.19 -2.32 1.33
CA LYS A 116 -14.56 -2.24 2.76
C LYS A 116 -15.12 -3.55 3.32
N THR A 117 -15.76 -4.35 2.47
CA THR A 117 -16.37 -5.63 2.85
C THR A 117 -15.34 -6.76 2.79
N PHE A 118 -14.51 -6.77 1.76
CA PHE A 118 -13.59 -7.88 1.46
C PHE A 118 -12.18 -7.68 2.01
N ASN A 119 -11.80 -6.48 2.45
CA ASN A 119 -10.54 -6.24 3.17
C ASN A 119 -10.69 -6.58 4.66
N ASN A 120 -10.62 -7.88 4.96
CA ASN A 120 -10.75 -8.43 6.30
C ASN A 120 -9.69 -9.52 6.55
N GLU A 121 -9.66 -10.09 7.76
CA GLU A 121 -8.64 -11.09 8.16
C GLU A 121 -8.66 -12.37 7.30
N ASP A 122 -9.77 -12.67 6.65
CA ASP A 122 -9.94 -13.86 5.79
C ASP A 122 -9.56 -13.58 4.32
N ALA A 123 -9.25 -12.33 3.96
CA ALA A 123 -8.94 -11.93 2.58
C ALA A 123 -7.66 -12.58 2.04
N PHE A 124 -6.74 -12.97 2.94
CA PHE A 124 -5.49 -13.61 2.59
C PHE A 124 -5.34 -14.95 3.30
N ARG A 125 -5.04 -15.99 2.52
CA ARG A 125 -4.74 -17.32 3.05
C ARG A 125 -3.28 -17.65 2.86
N LYS A 126 -2.64 -18.15 3.92
CA LYS A 126 -1.30 -18.70 3.84
C LYS A 126 -1.32 -20.09 3.20
N MET A 127 -0.51 -20.28 2.17
CA MET A 127 -0.32 -21.52 1.45
C MET A 127 0.76 -22.41 2.10
N ASP A 128 0.82 -23.67 1.67
CA ASP A 128 1.77 -24.67 2.18
C ASP A 128 3.25 -24.30 1.95
N ASP A 129 3.55 -23.50 0.93
CA ASP A 129 4.90 -23.00 0.64
C ASP A 129 5.31 -21.76 1.46
N GLY A 130 4.41 -21.31 2.34
CA GLY A 130 4.59 -20.14 3.19
C GLY A 130 4.24 -18.80 2.54
N LYS A 131 3.83 -18.79 1.26
CA LYS A 131 3.31 -17.58 0.60
C LYS A 131 1.85 -17.33 0.95
N TYR A 132 1.36 -16.17 0.57
CA TYR A 132 -0.04 -15.79 0.73
C TYR A 132 -0.71 -15.68 -0.64
N GLU A 133 -1.98 -16.06 -0.69
CA GLU A 133 -2.86 -15.85 -1.84
C GLU A 133 -4.12 -15.11 -1.39
N VAL A 134 -4.77 -14.44 -2.33
CA VAL A 134 -6.05 -13.78 -2.10
C VAL A 134 -7.15 -14.85 -2.06
N ALA A 135 -7.94 -14.88 -1.00
CA ALA A 135 -8.97 -15.87 -0.74
C ALA A 135 -10.38 -15.27 -0.87
N LEU A 136 -10.61 -14.52 -1.95
CA LEU A 136 -11.91 -13.93 -2.25
C LEU A 136 -12.79 -14.93 -3.00
N GLU A 137 -14.01 -15.15 -2.49
CA GLU A 137 -15.00 -15.99 -3.17
C GLU A 137 -15.70 -15.19 -4.28
N GLY A 138 -15.42 -15.55 -5.54
CA GLY A 138 -15.85 -14.74 -6.68
C GLY A 138 -17.37 -14.57 -6.85
N GLU A 139 -18.21 -15.52 -6.41
CA GLU A 139 -19.67 -15.31 -6.39
C GLU A 139 -20.09 -14.35 -5.28
N ALA A 140 -19.48 -14.43 -4.09
CA ALA A 140 -19.78 -13.50 -3.00
C ALA A 140 -19.46 -12.05 -3.40
N VAL A 141 -18.33 -11.83 -4.10
CA VAL A 141 -17.96 -10.53 -4.65
C VAL A 141 -19.01 -10.03 -5.66
N ARG A 142 -19.46 -10.90 -6.57
CA ARG A 142 -20.46 -10.54 -7.58
C ARG A 142 -21.85 -10.31 -6.99
N GLU A 143 -22.26 -11.06 -5.98
CA GLU A 143 -23.52 -10.83 -5.27
C GLU A 143 -23.50 -9.50 -4.53
N ALA A 144 -22.43 -9.18 -3.80
CA ALA A 144 -22.25 -7.89 -3.16
C ALA A 144 -22.31 -6.74 -4.18
N ALA A 145 -21.64 -6.91 -5.32
CA ALA A 145 -21.64 -5.92 -6.40
C ALA A 145 -23.03 -5.69 -7.01
N ARG A 146 -23.81 -6.75 -7.24
CA ARG A 146 -25.22 -6.63 -7.70
C ARG A 146 -26.09 -5.91 -6.67
N GLY A 147 -25.81 -6.10 -5.38
CA GLY A 147 -26.48 -5.37 -4.31
C GLY A 147 -26.28 -3.85 -4.41
N LEU A 148 -25.08 -3.39 -4.80
CA LEU A 148 -24.78 -1.97 -5.00
C LEU A 148 -25.53 -1.37 -6.21
N LEU A 149 -25.80 -2.15 -7.26
CA LEU A 149 -26.56 -1.70 -8.43
C LEU A 149 -28.08 -1.66 -8.21
N ALA A 150 -28.57 -2.34 -7.17
CA ALA A 150 -30.00 -2.47 -6.88
C ALA A 150 -30.52 -1.42 -5.87
N GLY A 151 -29.63 -0.65 -5.26
CA GLY A 151 -29.94 0.46 -4.34
C GLY A 151 -29.86 1.81 -5.04
#